data_AF-A0AAU9MC72-F1
#
_entry.id   AF-A0AAU9MC72-F1
#
_cell.length_a   1.000
_cell.length_b   1.000
_cell.length_c   1.000
_cell.angle_alpha   90.00
_cell.angle_beta   90.00
_cell.angle_gamma   90.00
#
_symmetry.space_group_name_H-M   'P 1'
#
loop_
_entity.id
_entity.type
_entity.pdbx_description
1 polymer ?
#
loop_
_entity_poly.entity_id
_entity_poly.type
_entity_poly.pdbx_seq_one_letter_code
_entity_poly.pdbx_strand_id
1 'polypeptide(L)'
;MVVDHKHKNNFYKTTKVRVSNDFAVIVDPYNFVTFQDLIDMNLDTRVAFDFLGQVVSTNPIKVIIENSREKRLMNLVDEDLS
;
A
#
# COMPACT_ATOMS: atom_id res chain seq x y z
N MET A 1 0.69 -5.01 3.57
CA MET A 1 1.60 -4.16 4.35
C MET A 1 2.36 -5.03 5.34
N VAL A 2 3.53 -5.51 4.95
CA VAL A 2 4.48 -6.09 5.90
C VAL A 2 5.26 -4.91 6.43
N VAL A 3 4.87 -4.39 7.59
CA VAL A 3 5.71 -3.42 8.29
C VAL A 3 6.97 -4.17 8.70
N ASP A 4 8.15 -3.63 8.39
CA ASP A 4 9.44 -4.23 8.74
C ASP A 4 9.70 -4.12 10.24
N HIS A 5 8.95 -4.91 10.98
CA HIS A 5 9.05 -5.00 12.42
C HIS A 5 8.81 -6.44 12.84
N LYS A 6 9.76 -6.98 13.61
CA LYS A 6 9.77 -8.38 14.07
C LYS A 6 8.52 -8.81 14.83
N HIS A 7 7.77 -7.86 15.40
CA HIS A 7 6.60 -8.12 16.24
C HIS A 7 5.33 -7.51 15.67
N LYS A 8 4.21 -8.21 15.88
CA LYS A 8 2.85 -7.71 15.61
C LYS A 8 2.14 -7.42 16.92
N ASN A 9 1.52 -6.24 17.01
CA ASN A 9 0.67 -5.89 18.15
C ASN A 9 -0.80 -6.17 17.81
N ASN A 10 -1.46 -6.95 18.66
CA ASN A 10 -2.89 -7.23 18.55
C ASN A 10 -3.66 -6.49 19.65
N PHE A 11 -4.90 -6.11 19.37
CA PHE A 11 -5.79 -5.51 20.36
C PHE A 11 -6.59 -6.57 21.10
N TYR A 12 -6.72 -6.40 22.41
CA TYR A 12 -7.48 -7.25 23.32
C TYR A 12 -8.51 -6.40 24.07
N LYS A 13 -9.44 -7.04 24.78
CA LYS A 13 -10.45 -6.35 25.61
C LYS A 13 -9.85 -5.37 26.62
N THR A 14 -8.61 -5.58 27.03
CA THR A 14 -7.87 -4.75 27.98
C THR A 14 -7.09 -3.61 27.32
N THR A 15 -6.98 -3.58 25.99
CA THR A 15 -6.32 -2.50 25.25
C THR A 15 -7.09 -1.19 25.44
N LYS A 16 -6.36 -0.12 25.75
CA LYS A 16 -6.89 1.25 25.84
C LYS A 16 -6.20 2.12 24.80
N VAL A 17 -6.98 2.86 24.01
CA VAL A 17 -6.49 3.83 23.02
C VAL A 17 -6.89 5.23 23.48
N ARG A 18 -5.98 6.20 23.35
CA ARG A 18 -6.21 7.61 23.70
C ARG A 18 -5.62 8.51 22.61
N VAL A 19 -6.23 9.68 22.42
CA VAL A 19 -5.69 10.71 21.53
C VAL A 19 -4.42 11.29 22.15
N SER A 20 -3.36 11.39 21.35
CA SER A 20 -2.12 12.11 21.69
C SER A 20 -2.10 13.42 20.90
N ASN A 21 -1.51 14.48 21.46
CA ASN A 21 -1.46 15.79 20.81
C ASN A 21 -0.55 15.74 19.57
N ASP A 22 0.77 15.67 19.80
CA ASP A 22 1.77 15.70 18.73
C ASP A 22 2.65 14.47 18.80
N PHE A 23 2.87 13.84 17.65
CA PHE A 23 3.86 12.80 17.48
C PHE A 23 5.14 13.44 16.94
N ALA A 24 6.12 13.66 17.80
CA ALA A 24 7.34 14.43 17.50
C ALA A 24 8.36 13.70 16.61
N VAL A 25 7.99 12.57 16.01
CA VAL A 25 8.90 11.75 15.22
C VAL A 25 8.39 11.71 13.78
N ILE A 26 9.27 12.09 12.85
CA ILE A 26 9.07 11.82 11.43
C ILE A 26 9.19 10.31 11.26
N VAL A 27 8.07 9.65 11.06
CA VAL A 27 8.04 8.28 10.55
C VAL A 27 7.79 8.43 9.07
N ASP A 28 8.83 8.22 8.27
CA ASP A 28 8.65 7.93 6.85
C ASP A 28 8.51 6.41 6.74
N PRO A 29 7.28 5.89 6.57
CA PRO A 29 7.05 4.46 6.55
C PRO A 29 7.32 3.83 5.18
N TYR A 30 7.67 4.63 4.17
CA TYR A 30 7.71 4.20 2.79
C TYR A 30 9.12 3.85 2.33
N ASN A 31 9.23 2.78 1.56
CA ASN A 31 10.45 2.44 0.84
C ASN A 31 10.12 2.28 -0.64
N PHE A 32 10.20 3.40 -1.37
CA PHE A 32 9.79 3.45 -2.77
C PHE A 32 10.76 2.69 -3.67
N VAL A 33 10.21 1.79 -4.49
CA VAL A 33 10.92 1.21 -5.64
C VAL A 33 10.78 2.13 -6.85
N THR A 34 11.73 2.06 -7.78
CA THR A 34 11.65 2.85 -9.02
C THR A 34 10.70 2.20 -10.03
N PHE A 35 10.13 2.98 -10.94
CA PHE A 35 9.33 2.43 -12.05
C PHE A 35 10.18 1.50 -12.93
N GLN A 36 11.47 1.80 -13.11
CA GLN A 36 12.38 0.96 -13.88
C GLN A 36 12.54 -0.44 -13.25
N ASP A 37 12.65 -0.53 -11.92
CA ASP A 37 12.72 -1.82 -11.22
C ASP A 37 11.46 -2.67 -11.43
N LEU A 38 10.29 -2.02 -11.53
CA LEU A 38 9.01 -2.67 -11.82
C LEU A 38 8.93 -3.15 -13.28
N ILE A 39 9.38 -2.32 -14.23
CA ILE A 39 9.37 -2.63 -15.67
C ILE A 39 10.33 -3.78 -15.99
N ASP A 40 11.53 -3.74 -15.44
CA ASP A 40 12.57 -4.75 -15.67
C ASP A 40 12.29 -6.06 -14.92
N MET A 41 11.22 -6.11 -14.11
CA MET A 41 10.87 -7.25 -13.26
C MET A 41 12.03 -7.69 -12.35
N ASN A 42 12.87 -6.74 -11.93
CA ASN A 42 14.02 -6.99 -11.06
C ASN A 42 13.62 -7.18 -9.58
N LEU A 43 12.33 -7.34 -9.31
CA LEU A 43 11.73 -7.47 -7.98
C LEU A 43 10.85 -8.73 -7.89
N ASP A 44 10.80 -9.35 -6.72
CA ASP A 44 9.86 -10.45 -6.46
C ASP A 44 8.43 -9.89 -6.38
N THR A 45 7.64 -10.07 -7.43
CA THR A 45 6.24 -9.60 -7.54
C THR A 45 5.28 -10.24 -6.54
N ARG A 46 5.74 -11.23 -5.76
CA ARG A 46 4.97 -11.85 -4.67
C ARG A 46 5.16 -11.14 -3.33
N VAL A 47 6.07 -10.16 -3.26
CA VAL A 47 6.34 -9.35 -2.06
C VAL A 47 5.69 -7.97 -2.22
N ALA A 48 5.27 -7.38 -1.11
CA ALA A 48 4.73 -6.02 -1.12
C ALA A 48 5.86 -4.99 -1.34
N PHE A 49 5.58 -3.96 -2.11
CA PHE A 49 6.46 -2.84 -2.40
C PHE A 49 5.67 -1.53 -2.37
N ASP A 50 6.36 -0.43 -2.12
CA ASP A 50 5.80 0.92 -2.22
C ASP A 50 6.28 1.54 -3.53
N PHE A 51 5.41 2.26 -4.24
CA PHE A 51 5.79 3.07 -5.40
C PHE A 51 5.03 4.41 -5.34
N LEU A 52 5.56 5.43 -6.00
CA LEU A 52 4.97 6.76 -6.06
C LEU A 52 4.99 7.24 -7.50
N GLY A 53 3.82 7.59 -8.04
CA GLY A 53 3.66 8.08 -9.41
C GLY A 53 2.53 9.09 -9.53
N GLN A 54 2.47 9.77 -10.68
CA GLN A 54 1.35 10.61 -11.06
C GLN A 54 0.27 9.76 -11.74
N VAL A 55 -0.95 9.76 -11.18
CA VAL A 55 -2.11 9.15 -11.85
C VAL A 55 -2.44 9.96 -13.11
N VAL A 56 -2.30 9.37 -14.29
CA VAL A 56 -2.59 10.03 -15.58
C VAL A 56 -3.92 9.60 -16.19
N SER A 57 -4.41 8.41 -15.83
CA SER A 57 -5.75 8.00 -16.24
C SER A 57 -6.34 6.95 -15.32
N THR A 58 -7.66 6.82 -15.40
CA THR A 58 -8.41 5.83 -14.62
C THR A 58 -9.50 5.19 -15.46
N ASN A 59 -9.70 3.90 -15.28
CA ASN A 59 -10.86 3.20 -15.84
C ASN A 59 -12.07 3.33 -14.90
N PRO A 60 -13.32 3.23 -15.42
CA PRO A 60 -14.51 3.15 -14.58
C PRO A 60 -14.42 1.97 -13.60
N ILE A 61 -14.97 2.14 -12.40
CA ILE A 61 -15.10 1.08 -11.42
C ILE A 61 -15.97 -0.05 -12.00
N LYS A 62 -15.48 -1.28 -11.90
CA LYS A 62 -16.19 -2.49 -12.30
C LYS A 62 -16.50 -3.32 -11.08
N VAL A 63 -17.65 -3.98 -11.10
CA VAL A 63 -17.98 -5.02 -10.13
C VAL A 63 -17.43 -6.35 -10.67
N ILE A 64 -16.66 -7.05 -9.85
CA ILE A 64 -16.12 -8.38 -10.14
C ILE A 64 -16.57 -9.37 -9.05
N ILE A 65 -16.62 -10.66 -9.39
CA ILE A 65 -16.90 -11.73 -8.43
C ILE A 65 -15.63 -12.56 -8.27
N GLU A 66 -15.13 -12.66 -7.05
CA GLU A 66 -13.95 -13.46 -6.72
C GLU A 66 -14.22 -14.21 -5.41
N ASN A 67 -13.96 -15.52 -5.38
CA ASN A 67 -14.24 -16.39 -4.23
C ASN A 67 -15.69 -16.25 -3.72
N SER A 68 -16.66 -16.20 -4.66
CA SER A 68 -18.09 -16.02 -4.39
C SER A 68 -18.46 -14.73 -3.64
N ARG A 69 -17.57 -13.73 -3.66
CA ARG A 69 -17.80 -12.42 -3.06
C ARG A 69 -17.70 -11.33 -4.12
N GLU A 70 -18.60 -10.37 -4.01
CA GLU A 70 -18.56 -9.16 -4.82
C GLU A 70 -17.40 -8.27 -4.39
N LYS A 71 -16.63 -7.78 -5.36
CA LYS A 71 -15.58 -6.78 -5.16
C LYS A 71 -15.73 -5.66 -6.19
N ARG A 72 -15.24 -4.47 -5.84
CA ARG A 72 -15.12 -3.34 -6.76
C ARG A 72 -13.66 -3.21 -7.19
N LEU A 73 -13.42 -3.19 -8.50
CA LEU A 73 -12.11 -3.08 -9.12
C LEU A 73 -12.03 -1.79 -9.93
N MET A 74 -10.91 -1.08 -9.82
CA MET A 74 -10.59 0.09 -10.62
C MET A 74 -9.12 0.01 -11.00
N ASN A 75 -8.84 0.19 -12.30
CA ASN A 75 -7.47 0.22 -12.79
C ASN A 75 -7.04 1.68 -12.92
N LEU A 76 -5.85 1.97 -12.41
CA LEU A 76 -5.16 3.25 -12.51
C LEU A 76 -3.99 3.09 -13.49
N VAL A 77 -3.66 4.15 -14.21
CA VAL A 77 -2.42 4.25 -14.98
C VAL A 77 -1.63 5.39 -14.37
N ASP A 78 -0.42 5.05 -13.91
CA ASP A 78 0.49 5.96 -13.24
C ASP A 78 1.73 6.16 -14.11
N GLU A 79 2.24 7.39 -14.15
CA GLU A 79 3.53 7.75 -14.73
C GLU A 79 4.52 8.08 -13.62
N ASP A 80 5.81 7.82 -13.86
CA ASP A 80 6.87 8.15 -12.91
C ASP A 80 6.97 9.67 -12.72
N LEU A 81 7.40 10.11 -11.54
CA LEU A 81 7.59 11.53 -11.20
C LEU A 81 8.99 12.05 -11.58
N SER A 82 9.80 11.21 -12.25
CA SER A 82 11.21 11.43 -12.55
C SER A 82 11.47 12.28 -13.81
#